data_AF-A0A1X2JIL3-F1
#
_entry.id   AF-A0A1X2JIL3-F1
#
_cell.length_a   1.000
_cell.length_b   1.000
_cell.length_c   1.000
_cell.angle_alpha   90.00
_cell.angle_beta   90.00
_cell.angle_gamma   90.00
#
_symmetry.space_group_name_H-M   'P 1'
#
loop_
_entity.id
_entity.type
_entity.pdbx_description
1 polymer ?
#
loop_
_entity_poly.entity_id
_entity_poly.type
_entity_poly.pdbx_seq_one_letter_code
_entity_poly.pdbx_strand_id
1 'polypeptide(L)'
;MTFPVLKGASYILVHTPDMIVKNGTTCAVERETHPESEFLKEVTNHIRSYEEVVNYIPNQVYIGNNRPEELREIALPWCEYKMEGKRDGKRGEIMPQDEFLAMMQICDAFDLVKLKEDFVNNIRPNFEKNYPELAPFFGKLKGDNIDDANELIDSHHAEGLYHNDQLVGYVKRAHDVDVNLNAHTMFENLVVKASGVVAAVQLIRKENVNPLDIDYVIECSEEACGDMNQRGGGNFAKAIAEMAGLQNASGSDTRGFCAGPTHALINAAALVKSGIYKNVMVVAGGASAKLGMNAKDHVKKGLPVLEDVVGGFAVLVSENDGVNPIIRTDLTGKHSVGTGSSPQAVMTALITSGLDRANLKITDVDVYSVEMQNPDITKPAGAGDVPEANYKMIGALAVKRGDLEKKELKNFVSEKGIPGWAPTQGHIPSGVPYIGFGIDDLTSGDKNRAMVVGKGSLFLGRMTNLFDGVSFIVERNQGVEEEAAAVSKEEIKKIIAESMKKLAQDMLIEE
;
A
#
# COMPACT_ATOMS: atom_id res chain seq x y z
N MET A 1 -4.63 -13.43 25.73
CA MET A 1 -5.02 -13.39 24.29
C MET A 1 -3.90 -12.70 23.54
N THR A 2 -3.31 -13.37 22.56
CA THR A 2 -2.16 -12.87 21.79
C THR A 2 -2.63 -11.92 20.68
N PHE A 3 -1.87 -10.85 20.45
CA PHE A 3 -2.13 -9.91 19.35
C PHE A 3 -1.40 -10.38 18.08
N PRO A 4 -2.01 -10.27 16.89
CA PRO A 4 -1.34 -10.50 15.60
C PRO A 4 -0.13 -9.60 15.43
N VAL A 5 0.78 -9.97 14.54
CA VAL A 5 2.03 -9.24 14.28
C VAL A 5 2.14 -8.79 12.84
N LEU A 6 2.88 -7.70 12.63
CA LEU A 6 3.37 -7.29 11.31
C LEU A 6 4.66 -8.06 11.01
N LYS A 7 4.55 -9.11 10.20
CA LYS A 7 5.66 -10.07 9.98
C LYS A 7 6.62 -9.66 8.88
N GLY A 8 6.16 -8.89 7.89
CA GLY A 8 6.97 -8.47 6.76
C GLY A 8 6.25 -7.46 5.88
N ALA A 9 7.02 -6.72 5.08
CA ALA A 9 6.47 -5.74 4.16
C ALA A 9 7.35 -5.56 2.92
N SER A 10 6.72 -5.44 1.76
CA SER A 10 7.35 -5.10 0.49
C SER A 10 6.72 -3.86 -0.16
N TYR A 11 7.50 -3.19 -1.00
CA TYR A 11 7.15 -1.95 -1.67
C TYR A 11 7.71 -1.95 -3.09
N ILE A 12 6.91 -1.63 -4.09
CA ILE A 12 7.34 -1.63 -5.48
C ILE A 12 7.00 -0.31 -6.14
N LEU A 13 7.86 0.10 -7.08
CA LEU A 13 7.61 1.21 -7.98
C LEU A 13 7.79 0.69 -9.39
N VAL A 14 6.87 1.01 -10.29
CA VAL A 14 6.99 0.70 -11.71
C VAL A 14 7.06 2.00 -12.47
N HIS A 15 8.19 2.26 -13.12
CA HIS A 15 8.34 3.44 -13.97
C HIS A 15 7.57 3.24 -15.28
N THR A 16 6.57 4.08 -15.53
CA THR A 16 5.67 3.96 -16.69
C THR A 16 5.54 5.30 -17.43
N PRO A 17 6.62 5.80 -18.05
CA PRO A 17 6.67 7.13 -18.66
C PRO A 17 5.60 7.34 -19.73
N ASP A 18 5.38 6.35 -20.61
CA ASP A 18 4.40 6.48 -21.69
C ASP A 18 2.97 6.54 -21.13
N MET A 19 2.67 5.79 -20.06
CA MET A 19 1.33 5.77 -19.45
C MET A 19 0.94 7.14 -18.86
N ILE A 20 1.89 7.99 -18.49
CA ILE A 20 1.62 9.36 -18.03
C ILE A 20 0.90 10.15 -19.12
N VAL A 21 1.42 10.07 -20.35
CA VAL A 21 0.92 10.84 -21.49
C VAL A 21 -0.34 10.18 -22.06
N LYS A 22 -0.33 8.85 -22.19
CA LYS A 22 -1.38 8.11 -22.88
C LYS A 22 -2.61 7.87 -21.99
N ASN A 23 -2.41 7.54 -20.72
CA ASN A 23 -3.47 6.99 -19.86
C ASN A 23 -3.72 7.80 -18.56
N GLY A 24 -2.76 8.62 -18.12
CA GLY A 24 -2.93 9.47 -16.94
C GLY A 24 -4.08 10.46 -17.12
N THR A 25 -4.96 10.61 -16.12
CA THR A 25 -6.22 11.36 -16.29
C THR A 25 -6.00 12.81 -16.69
N THR A 26 -4.94 13.45 -16.19
CA THR A 26 -4.64 14.85 -16.48
C THR A 26 -4.31 15.05 -17.96
N CYS A 27 -3.49 14.18 -18.54
CA CYS A 27 -3.14 14.22 -19.96
C CYS A 27 -4.31 13.77 -20.84
N ALA A 28 -5.05 12.74 -20.44
CA ALA A 28 -6.21 12.25 -21.17
C ALA A 28 -7.31 13.32 -21.28
N VAL A 29 -7.73 13.92 -20.16
CA VAL A 29 -8.75 14.98 -20.15
C VAL A 29 -8.26 16.23 -20.89
N GLU A 30 -6.99 16.59 -20.77
CA GLU A 30 -6.45 17.72 -21.53
C GLU A 30 -6.49 17.46 -23.03
N ARG A 31 -6.16 16.26 -23.49
CA ARG A 31 -6.22 15.88 -24.91
C ARG A 31 -7.63 16.00 -25.46
N GLU A 32 -8.64 15.62 -24.69
CA GLU A 32 -10.05 15.71 -25.09
C GLU A 32 -10.57 17.17 -25.10
N THR A 33 -10.14 17.98 -24.13
CA THR A 33 -10.73 19.32 -23.92
C THR A 33 -9.92 20.46 -24.54
N HIS A 34 -8.60 20.31 -24.64
CA HIS A 34 -7.64 21.31 -25.12
C HIS A 34 -6.47 20.64 -25.88
N PRO A 35 -6.71 19.96 -27.02
CA PRO A 35 -5.71 19.14 -27.72
C PRO A 35 -4.43 19.88 -28.12
N GLU A 36 -4.51 21.20 -28.34
CA GLU A 36 -3.39 22.05 -28.76
C GLU A 36 -2.70 22.79 -27.59
N SER A 37 -2.98 22.39 -26.34
CA SER A 37 -2.45 23.10 -25.18
C SER A 37 -0.93 23.04 -25.10
N GLU A 38 -0.33 24.13 -24.63
CA GLU A 38 1.13 24.20 -24.42
C GLU A 38 1.61 23.12 -23.44
N PHE A 39 0.77 22.73 -22.48
CA PHE A 39 1.08 21.65 -21.56
C PHE A 39 1.31 20.31 -22.29
N LEU A 40 0.44 19.93 -23.23
CA LEU A 40 0.60 18.68 -23.98
C LEU A 40 1.84 18.68 -24.87
N LYS A 41 2.29 19.85 -25.34
CA LYS A 41 3.52 20.00 -26.14
C LYS A 41 4.78 19.86 -25.29
N GLU A 42 4.72 20.31 -24.03
CA GLU A 42 5.89 20.33 -23.15
C GLU A 42 6.01 19.12 -22.23
N VAL A 43 4.91 18.45 -21.85
CA VAL A 43 4.92 17.43 -20.79
C VAL A 43 5.95 16.32 -21.03
N THR A 44 6.15 15.87 -22.26
CA THR A 44 7.14 14.82 -22.60
C THR A 44 8.57 15.24 -22.28
N ASN A 45 8.90 16.54 -22.36
CA ASN A 45 10.23 17.06 -22.03
C ASN A 45 10.51 17.05 -20.51
N HIS A 46 9.48 16.80 -19.69
CA HIS A 46 9.55 16.78 -18.23
C HIS A 46 9.45 15.36 -17.65
N ILE A 47 9.32 14.34 -18.48
CA ILE A 47 9.27 12.94 -18.04
C ILE A 47 10.70 12.47 -17.76
N ARG A 48 10.90 11.86 -16.60
CA ARG A 48 12.21 11.38 -16.16
C ARG A 48 12.62 10.11 -16.92
N SER A 49 13.93 9.91 -17.08
CA SER A 49 14.47 8.63 -17.50
C SER A 49 14.35 7.59 -16.39
N TYR A 50 14.46 6.30 -16.72
CA TYR A 50 14.48 5.24 -15.71
C TYR A 50 15.62 5.42 -14.70
N GLU A 51 16.80 5.85 -15.16
CA GLU A 51 17.95 6.13 -14.31
C GLU A 51 17.68 7.29 -13.34
N GLU A 52 17.01 8.35 -13.79
CA GLU A 52 16.61 9.46 -12.92
C GLU A 52 15.60 9.02 -11.85
N VAL A 53 14.65 8.15 -12.20
CA VAL A 53 13.69 7.57 -11.25
C VAL A 53 14.39 6.66 -10.24
N VAL A 54 15.37 5.86 -10.67
CA VAL A 54 16.18 5.02 -9.77
C VAL A 54 17.03 5.90 -8.83
N ASN A 55 17.63 6.97 -9.34
CA ASN A 55 18.50 7.86 -8.58
C ASN A 55 17.74 8.88 -7.71
N TYR A 56 16.41 8.80 -7.65
CA TYR A 56 15.59 9.70 -6.85
C TYR A 56 15.49 9.20 -5.39
N ILE A 57 16.02 9.99 -4.44
CA ILE A 57 16.11 9.56 -3.02
C ILE A 57 14.78 9.09 -2.40
N PRO A 58 13.60 9.71 -2.63
CA PRO A 58 12.35 9.22 -2.08
C PRO A 58 11.95 7.85 -2.62
N ASN A 59 12.33 7.52 -3.86
CA ASN A 59 12.11 6.18 -4.42
C ASN A 59 13.03 5.15 -3.75
N GLN A 60 14.28 5.52 -3.47
CA GLN A 60 15.22 4.68 -2.73
C GLN A 60 14.77 4.45 -1.27
N VAL A 61 14.19 5.47 -0.64
CA VAL A 61 13.49 5.31 0.65
C VAL A 61 12.30 4.36 0.49
N TYR A 62 11.45 4.54 -0.53
CA TYR A 62 10.26 3.71 -0.70
C TYR A 62 10.56 2.20 -0.78
N ILE A 63 11.61 1.81 -1.52
CA ILE A 63 12.05 0.39 -1.63
C ILE A 63 12.94 -0.07 -0.47
N GLY A 64 13.19 0.80 0.51
CA GLY A 64 13.88 0.48 1.77
C GLY A 64 15.41 0.51 1.72
N ASN A 65 16.04 1.17 0.74
CA ASN A 65 17.49 1.34 0.68
C ASN A 65 18.00 2.45 1.60
N ASN A 66 17.20 3.51 1.78
CA ASN A 66 17.48 4.62 2.67
C ASN A 66 16.38 4.73 3.73
N ARG A 67 16.71 5.35 4.86
CA ARG A 67 15.70 5.65 5.89
C ARG A 67 15.03 6.99 5.61
N PRO A 68 13.72 7.12 5.91
CA PRO A 68 12.98 8.36 5.62
C PRO A 68 13.46 9.55 6.45
N GLU A 69 14.11 9.33 7.60
CA GLU A 69 14.69 10.39 8.42
C GLU A 69 15.83 11.14 7.70
N GLU A 70 16.58 10.46 6.82
CA GLU A 70 17.70 11.03 6.05
C GLU A 70 17.22 12.19 5.15
N LEU A 71 15.97 12.15 4.69
CA LEU A 71 15.38 13.18 3.84
C LEU A 71 15.33 14.57 4.50
N ARG A 72 15.42 14.65 5.83
CA ARG A 72 15.48 15.94 6.55
C ARG A 72 16.79 16.69 6.32
N GLU A 73 17.85 15.96 6.01
CA GLU A 73 19.19 16.51 5.82
C GLU A 73 19.37 17.08 4.40
N ILE A 74 18.42 16.81 3.52
CA ILE A 74 18.43 17.20 2.12
C ILE A 74 17.43 18.34 1.91
N ALA A 75 17.89 19.44 1.33
CA ALA A 75 17.03 20.56 0.96
C ALA A 75 16.04 20.15 -0.14
N LEU A 76 14.81 20.65 -0.05
CA LEU A 76 13.82 20.51 -1.11
C LEU A 76 14.11 21.49 -2.26
N PRO A 77 13.75 21.13 -3.51
CA PRO A 77 13.16 19.86 -3.90
C PRO A 77 14.21 18.74 -4.02
N TRP A 78 13.88 17.54 -3.54
CA TRP A 78 14.79 16.39 -3.59
C TRP A 78 15.06 15.89 -5.01
N CYS A 79 14.23 16.25 -6.00
CA CYS A 79 14.49 15.92 -7.40
C CYS A 79 15.75 16.59 -7.97
N GLU A 80 16.27 17.62 -7.30
CA GLU A 80 17.55 18.25 -7.64
C GLU A 80 18.75 17.60 -6.94
N TYR A 81 18.51 16.74 -5.93
CA TYR A 81 19.56 16.04 -5.20
C TYR A 81 20.11 14.88 -6.03
N LYS A 82 21.44 14.84 -6.16
CA LYS A 82 22.14 13.81 -6.94
C LYS A 82 22.62 12.70 -6.04
N MET A 83 22.25 11.47 -6.38
CA MET A 83 22.78 10.25 -5.77
C MET A 83 22.83 9.12 -6.81
N GLU A 84 23.47 8.03 -6.43
CA GLU A 84 23.43 6.77 -7.19
C GLU A 84 22.52 5.79 -6.44
N GLY A 85 21.34 5.54 -6.99
CA GLY A 85 20.35 4.60 -6.48
C GLY A 85 20.53 3.20 -7.06
N LYS A 86 19.66 2.28 -6.63
CA LYS A 86 19.63 0.91 -7.15
C LYS A 86 18.21 0.52 -7.54
N ARG A 87 18.10 -0.33 -8.56
CA ARG A 87 16.85 -1.00 -8.92
C ARG A 87 16.29 -1.78 -7.73
N ASP A 88 17.12 -2.63 -7.13
CA ASP A 88 16.73 -3.48 -6.02
C ASP A 88 16.87 -2.78 -4.67
N GLY A 89 15.85 -2.97 -3.84
CA GLY A 89 15.80 -2.50 -2.46
C GLY A 89 15.77 -3.63 -1.42
N LYS A 90 16.03 -3.30 -0.15
CA LYS A 90 15.83 -4.22 0.98
C LYS A 90 14.39 -4.77 1.01
N ARG A 91 13.41 -3.94 0.63
CA ARG A 91 11.98 -4.26 0.73
C ARG A 91 11.29 -4.34 -0.63
N GLY A 92 12.02 -4.27 -1.73
CA GLY A 92 11.35 -4.01 -3.00
C GLY A 92 12.21 -3.86 -4.22
N GLU A 93 11.63 -3.25 -5.24
CA GLU A 93 12.33 -2.88 -6.48
C GLU A 93 11.67 -1.68 -7.20
N ILE A 94 12.43 -1.12 -8.15
CA ILE A 94 11.96 -0.18 -9.17
C ILE A 94 11.97 -0.89 -10.53
N MET A 95 10.81 -1.30 -11.03
CA MET A 95 10.65 -2.01 -12.28
C MET A 95 10.59 -1.03 -13.48
N PRO A 96 11.25 -1.33 -14.61
CA PRO A 96 11.10 -0.56 -15.85
C PRO A 96 9.82 -0.91 -16.62
N GLN A 97 9.36 -0.01 -17.50
CA GLN A 97 8.09 -0.14 -18.21
C GLN A 97 8.00 -1.38 -19.10
N ASP A 98 9.09 -1.75 -19.76
CA ASP A 98 9.13 -2.87 -20.69
C ASP A 98 8.84 -4.20 -20.00
N GLU A 99 9.45 -4.43 -18.83
CA GLU A 99 9.14 -5.57 -17.97
C GLU A 99 7.70 -5.51 -17.43
N PHE A 100 7.16 -4.31 -17.17
CA PHE A 100 5.79 -4.18 -16.70
C PHE A 100 4.76 -4.54 -17.76
N LEU A 101 5.00 -4.19 -19.03
CA LEU A 101 4.13 -4.61 -20.13
C LEU A 101 4.13 -6.14 -20.28
N ALA A 102 5.27 -6.81 -20.08
CA ALA A 102 5.32 -8.27 -20.00
C ALA A 102 4.50 -8.82 -18.81
N MET A 103 4.62 -8.19 -17.64
CA MET A 103 3.85 -8.54 -16.45
C MET A 103 2.34 -8.41 -16.70
N MET A 104 1.90 -7.35 -17.38
CA MET A 104 0.50 -7.15 -17.76
C MET A 104 -0.01 -8.30 -18.64
N GLN A 105 0.75 -8.71 -19.66
CA GLN A 105 0.35 -9.83 -20.52
C GLN A 105 0.30 -11.17 -19.76
N ILE A 106 1.24 -11.41 -18.85
CA ILE A 106 1.26 -12.63 -18.03
C ILE A 106 0.08 -12.66 -17.04
N CYS A 107 -0.27 -11.51 -16.48
CA CYS A 107 -1.40 -11.36 -15.54
C CYS A 107 -2.76 -11.42 -16.24
N ASP A 108 -2.80 -11.30 -17.55
CA ASP A 108 -4.02 -11.42 -18.32
C ASP A 108 -4.48 -12.89 -18.42
N ALA A 109 -5.70 -13.14 -17.94
CA ALA A 109 -6.32 -14.46 -17.99
C ALA A 109 -7.19 -14.65 -19.23
N PHE A 110 -7.50 -13.58 -19.97
CA PHE A 110 -8.51 -13.55 -21.01
C PHE A 110 -7.95 -13.21 -22.41
N ASP A 111 -6.62 -13.15 -22.55
CA ASP A 111 -5.94 -12.94 -23.83
C ASP A 111 -6.35 -11.62 -24.54
N LEU A 112 -6.57 -10.59 -23.74
CA LEU A 112 -6.86 -9.21 -24.13
C LEU A 112 -5.58 -8.41 -24.45
N VAL A 113 -4.46 -8.74 -23.80
CA VAL A 113 -3.17 -8.06 -23.99
C VAL A 113 -2.42 -8.67 -25.15
N LYS A 114 -2.23 -7.87 -26.20
CA LYS A 114 -1.47 -8.23 -27.40
C LYS A 114 -0.20 -7.41 -27.47
N LEU A 115 0.94 -8.08 -27.56
CA LEU A 115 2.26 -7.44 -27.64
C LEU A 115 2.97 -7.87 -28.92
N LYS A 116 3.68 -6.95 -29.56
CA LYS A 116 4.44 -7.21 -30.78
C LYS A 116 5.50 -8.30 -30.54
N GLU A 117 5.66 -9.20 -31.51
CA GLU A 117 6.61 -10.32 -31.43
C GLU A 117 8.05 -9.90 -31.11
N ASP A 118 8.59 -8.93 -31.85
CA ASP A 118 9.96 -8.43 -31.59
C ASP A 118 10.12 -7.85 -30.17
N PHE A 119 9.08 -7.17 -29.67
CA PHE A 119 9.09 -6.59 -28.33
C PHE A 119 9.16 -7.69 -27.26
N VAL A 120 8.32 -8.72 -27.38
CA VAL A 120 8.32 -9.89 -26.48
C VAL A 120 9.65 -10.64 -26.52
N ASN A 121 10.21 -10.85 -27.72
CA ASN A 121 11.49 -11.54 -27.89
C ASN A 121 12.65 -10.80 -27.21
N ASN A 122 12.63 -9.46 -27.22
CA ASN A 122 13.66 -8.65 -26.59
C ASN A 122 13.58 -8.65 -25.06
N ILE A 123 12.38 -8.59 -24.48
CA ILE A 123 12.20 -8.45 -23.03
C ILE A 123 12.22 -9.79 -22.28
N ARG A 124 11.78 -10.88 -22.93
CA ARG A 124 11.60 -12.20 -22.29
C ARG A 124 12.82 -12.67 -21.51
N PRO A 125 14.06 -12.66 -22.04
CA PRO A 125 15.20 -13.22 -21.32
C PRO A 125 15.47 -12.51 -19.97
N ASN A 126 15.33 -11.19 -19.95
CA ASN A 126 15.52 -10.40 -18.73
C ASN A 126 14.34 -10.60 -17.78
N PHE A 127 13.10 -10.60 -18.29
CA PHE A 127 11.91 -10.80 -17.48
C PHE A 127 11.91 -12.17 -16.77
N GLU A 128 12.17 -13.25 -17.51
CA GLU A 128 12.18 -14.62 -16.94
C GLU A 128 13.29 -14.80 -15.89
N LYS A 129 14.42 -14.12 -16.08
CA LYS A 129 15.51 -14.07 -15.10
C LYS A 129 15.13 -13.29 -13.84
N ASN A 130 14.41 -12.18 -13.98
CA ASN A 130 14.08 -11.28 -12.87
C ASN A 130 12.88 -11.77 -12.04
N TYR A 131 11.99 -12.59 -12.62
CA TYR A 131 10.79 -13.13 -11.96
C TYR A 131 10.65 -14.65 -12.09
N PRO A 132 11.63 -15.45 -11.61
CA PRO A 132 11.56 -16.92 -11.68
C PRO A 132 10.33 -17.51 -10.98
N GLU A 133 9.74 -16.80 -10.01
CA GLU A 133 8.50 -17.19 -9.32
C GLU A 133 7.31 -17.31 -10.27
N LEU A 134 7.35 -16.63 -11.41
CA LEU A 134 6.31 -16.65 -12.45
C LEU A 134 6.57 -17.69 -13.54
N ALA A 135 7.55 -18.58 -13.37
CA ALA A 135 7.88 -19.62 -14.35
C ALA A 135 6.68 -20.44 -14.85
N PRO A 136 5.70 -20.84 -14.02
CA PRO A 136 4.50 -21.53 -14.49
C PRO A 136 3.67 -20.73 -15.53
N PHE A 137 3.85 -19.41 -15.59
CA PHE A 137 3.07 -18.51 -16.43
C PHE A 137 3.86 -17.92 -17.62
N PHE A 138 5.16 -18.20 -17.77
CA PHE A 138 5.96 -17.67 -18.89
C PHE A 138 5.44 -18.08 -20.27
N GLY A 139 4.67 -19.17 -20.36
CA GLY A 139 3.98 -19.58 -21.57
C GLY A 139 2.86 -18.62 -22.01
N LYS A 140 2.40 -17.70 -21.14
CA LYS A 140 1.41 -16.66 -21.46
C LYS A 140 2.01 -15.43 -22.13
N LEU A 141 3.27 -15.12 -21.85
CA LEU A 141 4.00 -14.07 -22.55
C LEU A 141 4.18 -14.54 -24.00
N LYS A 142 3.57 -13.86 -24.98
CA LYS A 142 3.57 -14.27 -26.39
C LYS A 142 3.54 -13.06 -27.30
N GLY A 143 4.33 -13.16 -28.37
CA GLY A 143 4.28 -12.23 -29.47
C GLY A 143 3.06 -12.43 -30.35
N ASP A 144 2.47 -11.34 -30.80
CA ASP A 144 1.33 -11.30 -31.72
C ASP A 144 1.60 -10.31 -32.86
N ASN A 145 0.84 -10.47 -33.96
CA ASN A 145 0.73 -9.44 -35.00
C ASN A 145 -0.25 -8.37 -34.52
N ILE A 146 0.17 -7.09 -34.59
CA ILE A 146 -0.60 -5.92 -34.15
C ILE A 146 -0.86 -4.93 -35.30
N ASP A 147 -0.84 -5.38 -36.56
CA ASP A 147 -1.07 -4.55 -37.75
C ASP A 147 -2.43 -3.82 -37.72
N ASP A 148 -3.44 -4.41 -37.06
CA ASP A 148 -4.78 -3.86 -36.87
C ASP A 148 -4.91 -2.91 -35.66
N ALA A 149 -3.85 -2.71 -34.88
CA ALA A 149 -3.91 -2.00 -33.61
C ALA A 149 -4.43 -0.56 -33.73
N ASN A 150 -3.97 0.19 -34.74
CA ASN A 150 -4.42 1.57 -34.93
C ASN A 150 -5.93 1.65 -35.21
N GLU A 151 -6.46 0.74 -36.05
CA GLU A 151 -7.90 0.68 -36.32
C GLU A 151 -8.71 0.35 -35.05
N LEU A 152 -8.22 -0.59 -34.24
CA LEU A 152 -8.86 -0.96 -32.97
C LEU A 152 -8.83 0.17 -31.93
N ILE A 153 -7.75 0.93 -31.87
CA ILE A 153 -7.61 2.08 -30.97
C ILE A 153 -8.52 3.22 -31.41
N ASP A 154 -8.51 3.57 -32.70
CA ASP A 154 -9.33 4.64 -33.27
C ASP A 154 -10.84 4.34 -33.15
N SER A 155 -11.22 3.05 -33.13
CA SER A 155 -12.60 2.60 -32.90
C SER A 155 -12.95 2.36 -31.43
N HIS A 156 -12.08 2.71 -30.48
CA HIS A 156 -12.25 2.49 -29.03
C HIS A 156 -12.48 1.02 -28.63
N HIS A 157 -12.01 0.08 -29.46
CA HIS A 157 -12.07 -1.35 -29.20
C HIS A 157 -10.82 -1.85 -28.45
N ALA A 158 -9.74 -1.06 -28.44
CA ALA A 158 -8.52 -1.35 -27.72
C ALA A 158 -7.89 -0.08 -27.12
N GLU A 159 -7.09 -0.27 -26.07
CA GLU A 159 -6.26 0.76 -25.42
C GLU A 159 -4.81 0.49 -25.80
N GLY A 160 -4.10 1.47 -26.36
CA GLY A 160 -2.74 1.28 -26.86
C GLY A 160 -1.69 1.11 -25.74
N LEU A 161 -0.73 0.21 -25.95
CA LEU A 161 0.43 0.02 -25.09
C LEU A 161 1.68 0.55 -25.80
N TYR A 162 2.40 1.45 -25.14
CA TYR A 162 3.52 2.18 -25.72
C TYR A 162 4.81 1.94 -24.94
N HIS A 163 5.93 1.97 -25.64
CA HIS A 163 7.27 1.99 -25.06
C HIS A 163 8.20 2.88 -25.88
N ASN A 164 8.77 3.90 -25.25
CA ASN A 164 9.57 4.94 -25.91
C ASN A 164 8.79 5.61 -27.05
N ASP A 165 7.53 5.99 -26.78
CA ASP A 165 6.56 6.55 -27.72
C ASP A 165 6.16 5.65 -28.89
N GLN A 166 6.65 4.40 -28.95
CA GLN A 166 6.30 3.45 -30.00
C GLN A 166 5.16 2.55 -29.55
N LEU A 167 4.17 2.34 -30.42
CA LEU A 167 3.09 1.36 -30.19
C LEU A 167 3.69 -0.05 -30.21
N VAL A 168 3.70 -0.71 -29.06
CA VAL A 168 4.25 -2.07 -28.90
C VAL A 168 3.17 -3.11 -28.62
N GLY A 169 1.93 -2.69 -28.42
CA GLY A 169 0.81 -3.57 -28.18
C GLY A 169 -0.48 -2.85 -27.88
N TYR A 170 -1.48 -3.58 -27.41
CA TYR A 170 -2.75 -3.02 -26.97
C TYR A 170 -3.48 -3.95 -25.98
N VAL A 171 -4.45 -3.40 -25.27
CA VAL A 171 -5.42 -4.13 -24.43
C VAL A 171 -6.78 -4.06 -25.08
N LYS A 172 -7.37 -5.20 -25.43
CA LYS A 172 -8.73 -5.26 -25.99
C LYS A 172 -9.79 -5.02 -24.92
N ARG A 173 -10.95 -4.51 -25.34
CA ARG A 173 -12.17 -4.64 -24.55
C ARG A 173 -12.50 -6.11 -24.29
N ALA A 174 -13.05 -6.40 -23.11
CA ALA A 174 -13.53 -7.73 -22.74
C ALA A 174 -15.01 -7.94 -23.13
N HIS A 175 -15.73 -6.88 -23.50
CA HIS A 175 -17.12 -6.97 -23.93
C HIS A 175 -17.50 -5.83 -24.89
N ASP A 176 -18.43 -6.09 -25.82
CA ASP A 176 -18.79 -5.13 -26.87
C ASP A 176 -19.64 -3.95 -26.40
N VAL A 177 -20.43 -4.14 -25.35
CA VAL A 177 -21.38 -3.12 -24.86
C VAL A 177 -21.23 -2.79 -23.37
N ASP A 178 -20.40 -3.53 -22.63
CA ASP A 178 -20.25 -3.29 -21.20
C ASP A 178 -19.19 -2.25 -20.95
N VAL A 179 -19.63 -1.10 -20.45
CA VAL A 179 -18.74 0.03 -20.17
C VAL A 179 -17.71 -0.26 -19.08
N ASN A 180 -17.95 -1.24 -18.20
CA ASN A 180 -16.99 -1.64 -17.15
C ASN A 180 -16.02 -2.72 -17.65
N LEU A 181 -16.24 -3.23 -18.86
CA LEU A 181 -15.37 -4.19 -19.55
C LEU A 181 -14.88 -3.63 -20.90
N ASN A 182 -14.87 -2.30 -21.04
CA ASN A 182 -14.28 -1.63 -22.19
C ASN A 182 -12.74 -1.71 -22.12
N ALA A 183 -12.06 -1.30 -23.19
CA ALA A 183 -10.60 -1.42 -23.27
C ALA A 183 -9.86 -0.63 -22.18
N HIS A 184 -10.32 0.59 -21.90
CA HIS A 184 -9.75 1.45 -20.86
C HIS A 184 -9.86 0.80 -19.47
N THR A 185 -11.05 0.36 -19.06
CA THR A 185 -11.26 -0.29 -17.76
C THR A 185 -10.49 -1.60 -17.65
N MET A 186 -10.39 -2.39 -18.73
CA MET A 186 -9.56 -3.59 -18.72
C MET A 186 -8.07 -3.26 -18.58
N PHE A 187 -7.59 -2.20 -19.23
CA PHE A 187 -6.23 -1.70 -19.06
C PHE A 187 -5.97 -1.30 -17.61
N GLU A 188 -6.83 -0.48 -16.99
CA GLU A 188 -6.65 -0.04 -15.60
C GLU A 188 -6.66 -1.22 -14.62
N ASN A 189 -7.60 -2.16 -14.78
CA ASN A 189 -7.65 -3.38 -13.99
C ASN A 189 -6.36 -4.20 -14.11
N LEU A 190 -5.78 -4.30 -15.31
CA LEU A 190 -4.52 -5.01 -15.52
C LEU A 190 -3.33 -4.29 -14.92
N VAL A 191 -3.29 -2.96 -14.94
CA VAL A 191 -2.24 -2.17 -14.25
C VAL A 191 -2.25 -2.44 -12.74
N VAL A 192 -3.43 -2.44 -12.11
CA VAL A 192 -3.61 -2.76 -10.69
C VAL A 192 -3.19 -4.20 -10.40
N LYS A 193 -3.71 -5.17 -11.16
CA LYS A 193 -3.40 -6.58 -10.95
C LYS A 193 -1.90 -6.83 -11.11
N ALA A 194 -1.29 -6.38 -12.21
CA ALA A 194 0.11 -6.61 -12.51
C ALA A 194 1.03 -6.03 -11.43
N SER A 195 0.81 -4.77 -11.04
CA SER A 195 1.63 -4.14 -10.00
C SER A 195 1.42 -4.77 -8.62
N GLY A 196 0.19 -5.22 -8.30
CA GLY A 196 -0.10 -5.98 -7.09
C GLY A 196 0.59 -7.36 -7.07
N VAL A 197 0.68 -8.04 -8.21
CA VAL A 197 1.43 -9.31 -8.33
C VAL A 197 2.92 -9.08 -8.07
N VAL A 198 3.52 -8.02 -8.61
CA VAL A 198 4.92 -7.68 -8.34
C VAL A 198 5.12 -7.43 -6.84
N ALA A 199 4.22 -6.69 -6.19
CA ALA A 199 4.29 -6.45 -4.74
C ALA A 199 4.23 -7.74 -3.92
N ALA A 200 3.29 -8.64 -4.24
CA ALA A 200 3.14 -9.94 -3.58
C ALA A 200 4.39 -10.83 -3.77
N VAL A 201 4.90 -10.93 -5.00
CA VAL A 201 6.13 -11.69 -5.32
C VAL A 201 7.33 -11.11 -4.56
N GLN A 202 7.46 -9.78 -4.48
CA GLN A 202 8.53 -9.15 -3.71
C GLN A 202 8.42 -9.43 -2.21
N LEU A 203 7.22 -9.50 -1.64
CA LEU A 203 7.05 -9.87 -0.23
C LEU A 203 7.52 -11.30 0.03
N ILE A 204 7.09 -12.24 -0.80
CA ILE A 204 7.51 -13.66 -0.74
C ILE A 204 9.03 -13.76 -0.81
N ARG A 205 9.64 -13.08 -1.78
CA ARG A 205 11.08 -13.10 -2.04
C ARG A 205 11.89 -12.47 -0.91
N LYS A 206 11.53 -11.26 -0.47
CA LYS A 206 12.33 -10.46 0.47
C LYS A 206 12.19 -10.96 1.91
N GLU A 207 11.02 -11.50 2.28
CA GLU A 207 10.75 -12.02 3.62
C GLU A 207 10.87 -13.55 3.71
N ASN A 208 11.26 -14.22 2.60
CA ASN A 208 11.42 -15.66 2.49
C ASN A 208 10.20 -16.45 3.01
N VAL A 209 9.01 -16.00 2.59
CA VAL A 209 7.73 -16.59 2.99
C VAL A 209 7.40 -17.74 2.04
N ASN A 210 6.96 -18.87 2.58
CA ASN A 210 6.40 -19.93 1.75
C ASN A 210 5.04 -19.49 1.18
N PRO A 211 4.84 -19.41 -0.15
CA PRO A 211 3.57 -19.01 -0.74
C PRO A 211 2.36 -19.83 -0.27
N LEU A 212 2.58 -21.11 0.07
CA LEU A 212 1.54 -22.02 0.53
C LEU A 212 1.10 -21.76 1.98
N ASP A 213 1.85 -20.96 2.74
CA ASP A 213 1.49 -20.63 4.12
C ASP A 213 0.50 -19.46 4.20
N ILE A 214 0.20 -18.78 3.09
CA ILE A 214 -0.76 -17.68 3.05
C ILE A 214 -2.18 -18.22 2.90
N ASP A 215 -3.05 -17.93 3.87
CA ASP A 215 -4.42 -18.44 3.94
C ASP A 215 -5.44 -17.49 3.30
N TYR A 216 -5.14 -16.19 3.31
CA TYR A 216 -6.07 -15.17 2.84
C TYR A 216 -5.34 -13.93 2.29
N VAL A 217 -5.92 -13.31 1.27
CA VAL A 217 -5.45 -12.04 0.71
C VAL A 217 -6.53 -10.98 0.84
N ILE A 218 -6.14 -9.81 1.36
CA ILE A 218 -6.97 -8.60 1.31
C ILE A 218 -6.32 -7.63 0.35
N GLU A 219 -7.00 -7.32 -0.75
CA GLU A 219 -6.52 -6.31 -1.68
C GLU A 219 -7.16 -4.95 -1.37
N CYS A 220 -6.41 -3.85 -1.46
CA CYS A 220 -6.88 -2.55 -0.98
C CYS A 220 -6.50 -1.32 -1.82
N SER A 221 -6.31 -1.49 -3.13
CA SER A 221 -6.21 -0.37 -4.08
C SER A 221 -7.54 0.38 -4.23
N GLU A 222 -7.54 1.42 -5.07
CA GLU A 222 -8.72 2.27 -5.29
C GLU A 222 -9.69 1.71 -6.36
N GLU A 223 -9.23 0.80 -7.21
CA GLU A 223 -9.99 0.33 -8.37
C GLU A 223 -10.99 -0.77 -8.03
N ALA A 224 -12.11 -0.83 -8.74
CA ALA A 224 -13.14 -1.84 -8.54
C ALA A 224 -13.40 -2.61 -9.84
N CYS A 225 -12.99 -3.88 -9.91
CA CYS A 225 -13.25 -4.71 -11.08
C CYS A 225 -14.63 -5.38 -11.00
N GLY A 226 -15.28 -5.53 -12.15
CA GLY A 226 -16.62 -6.10 -12.26
C GLY A 226 -17.29 -5.74 -13.56
N ASP A 227 -18.46 -6.32 -13.81
CA ASP A 227 -19.27 -6.05 -15.00
C ASP A 227 -20.38 -5.01 -14.71
N MET A 228 -21.22 -4.72 -15.71
CA MET A 228 -22.35 -3.80 -15.57
C MET A 228 -23.37 -4.20 -14.50
N ASN A 229 -23.47 -5.48 -14.17
CA ASN A 229 -24.41 -6.00 -13.19
C ASN A 229 -23.83 -5.99 -11.77
N GLN A 230 -22.51 -6.18 -11.65
CA GLN A 230 -21.80 -6.34 -10.37
C GLN A 230 -20.47 -5.58 -10.37
N ARG A 231 -20.55 -4.24 -10.36
CA ARG A 231 -19.37 -3.38 -10.19
C ARG A 231 -18.71 -3.65 -8.84
N GLY A 232 -17.41 -3.95 -8.85
CA GLY A 232 -16.65 -4.31 -7.64
C GLY A 232 -16.96 -5.71 -7.09
N GLY A 233 -17.69 -6.55 -7.83
CA GLY A 233 -17.88 -7.97 -7.50
C GLY A 233 -16.72 -8.85 -7.96
N GLY A 234 -15.91 -8.37 -8.91
CA GLY A 234 -14.61 -8.94 -9.24
C GLY A 234 -13.62 -8.70 -8.12
N ASN A 235 -12.69 -9.63 -7.93
CA ASN A 235 -11.82 -9.67 -6.76
C ASN A 235 -10.35 -9.67 -7.18
N PHE A 236 -9.69 -8.53 -7.00
CA PHE A 236 -8.27 -8.39 -7.30
C PHE A 236 -7.41 -9.25 -6.36
N ALA A 237 -7.80 -9.38 -5.08
CA ALA A 237 -7.06 -10.20 -4.12
C ALA A 237 -6.84 -11.63 -4.62
N LYS A 238 -7.89 -12.27 -5.14
CA LYS A 238 -7.83 -13.63 -5.67
C LYS A 238 -7.08 -13.70 -7.00
N ALA A 239 -7.28 -12.72 -7.88
CA ALA A 239 -6.56 -12.62 -9.14
C ALA A 239 -5.04 -12.42 -8.95
N ILE A 240 -4.64 -11.65 -7.94
CA ILE A 240 -3.23 -11.47 -7.56
C ILE A 240 -2.68 -12.74 -6.91
N ALA A 241 -3.44 -13.34 -5.97
CA ALA A 241 -3.05 -14.56 -5.27
C ALA A 241 -2.76 -15.73 -6.23
N GLU A 242 -3.61 -15.90 -7.25
CA GLU A 242 -3.42 -16.90 -8.31
C GLU A 242 -2.05 -16.73 -8.99
N MET A 243 -1.74 -15.52 -9.43
CA MET A 243 -0.51 -15.22 -10.17
C MET A 243 0.74 -15.26 -9.28
N ALA A 244 0.62 -14.89 -8.01
CA ALA A 244 1.70 -14.95 -7.03
C ALA A 244 1.93 -16.36 -6.44
N GLY A 245 1.17 -17.37 -6.88
CA GLY A 245 1.35 -18.76 -6.44
C GLY A 245 0.83 -19.05 -5.02
N LEU A 246 -0.07 -18.22 -4.49
CA LEU A 246 -0.66 -18.35 -3.16
C LEU A 246 -1.82 -19.38 -3.16
N GLN A 247 -1.51 -20.64 -3.49
CA GLN A 247 -2.52 -21.66 -3.84
C GLN A 247 -3.56 -21.95 -2.74
N ASN A 248 -3.18 -21.78 -1.47
CA ASN A 248 -4.06 -22.02 -0.34
C ASN A 248 -4.91 -20.79 0.02
N ALA A 249 -4.67 -19.64 -0.61
CA ALA A 249 -5.32 -18.40 -0.23
C ALA A 249 -6.72 -18.27 -0.85
N SER A 250 -7.68 -17.87 -0.02
CA SER A 250 -8.87 -17.15 -0.49
C SER A 250 -8.59 -15.63 -0.48
N GLY A 251 -9.58 -14.79 -0.79
CA GLY A 251 -9.39 -13.35 -0.65
C GLY A 251 -10.62 -12.51 -0.90
N SER A 252 -10.51 -11.22 -0.57
CA SER A 252 -11.53 -10.18 -0.79
C SER A 252 -10.91 -8.80 -0.86
N ASP A 253 -11.58 -7.89 -1.56
CA ASP A 253 -11.11 -6.51 -1.69
C ASP A 253 -11.69 -5.61 -0.57
N THR A 254 -10.94 -4.59 -0.17
CA THR A 254 -11.33 -3.57 0.81
C THR A 254 -11.11 -2.19 0.21
N ARG A 255 -12.17 -1.38 0.12
CA ARG A 255 -12.13 -0.04 -0.49
C ARG A 255 -12.37 1.05 0.54
N GLY A 256 -11.62 2.14 0.43
CA GLY A 256 -11.71 3.30 1.33
C GLY A 256 -10.82 4.47 0.94
N PHE A 257 -10.55 4.68 -0.36
CA PHE A 257 -9.53 5.64 -0.84
C PHE A 257 -8.20 5.45 -0.08
N CYS A 258 -7.53 6.53 0.33
CA CYS A 258 -6.29 6.45 1.10
C CYS A 258 -6.44 5.87 2.52
N ALA A 259 -7.67 5.67 3.02
CA ALA A 259 -7.90 4.91 4.25
C ALA A 259 -7.95 3.38 4.03
N GLY A 260 -8.16 2.94 2.78
CA GLY A 260 -8.30 1.53 2.40
C GLY A 260 -7.21 0.61 2.97
N PRO A 261 -5.92 0.96 2.85
CA PRO A 261 -4.84 0.16 3.43
C PRO A 261 -4.90 -0.01 4.95
N THR A 262 -5.28 1.05 5.68
CA THR A 262 -5.39 0.97 7.14
C THR A 262 -6.61 0.13 7.55
N HIS A 263 -7.72 0.24 6.82
CA HIS A 263 -8.86 -0.68 6.98
C HIS A 263 -8.46 -2.15 6.73
N ALA A 264 -7.74 -2.41 5.64
CA ALA A 264 -7.32 -3.76 5.27
C ALA A 264 -6.41 -4.39 6.33
N LEU A 265 -5.50 -3.62 6.94
CA LEU A 265 -4.64 -4.11 8.02
C LEU A 265 -5.40 -4.39 9.31
N ILE A 266 -6.37 -3.55 9.67
CA ILE A 266 -7.25 -3.81 10.82
C ILE A 266 -8.08 -5.08 10.56
N ASN A 267 -8.60 -5.26 9.35
CA ASN A 267 -9.36 -6.45 8.95
C ASN A 267 -8.48 -7.71 8.98
N ALA A 268 -7.27 -7.65 8.43
CA ALA A 268 -6.31 -8.75 8.46
C ALA A 268 -5.96 -9.14 9.90
N ALA A 269 -5.67 -8.16 10.76
CA ALA A 269 -5.40 -8.40 12.17
C ALA A 269 -6.61 -9.00 12.90
N ALA A 270 -7.84 -8.57 12.59
CA ALA A 270 -9.05 -9.16 13.15
C ALA A 270 -9.23 -10.63 12.75
N LEU A 271 -9.01 -10.96 11.47
CA LEU A 271 -9.09 -12.33 10.96
C LEU A 271 -8.06 -13.24 11.64
N VAL A 272 -6.81 -12.78 11.76
CA VAL A 272 -5.76 -13.53 12.45
C VAL A 272 -6.09 -13.70 13.94
N LYS A 273 -6.46 -12.61 14.63
CA LYS A 273 -6.79 -12.65 16.06
C LYS A 273 -7.97 -13.57 16.38
N SER A 274 -8.91 -13.69 15.45
CA SER A 274 -10.07 -14.59 15.60
C SER A 274 -9.73 -16.07 15.41
N GLY A 275 -8.54 -16.40 14.90
CA GLY A 275 -8.14 -17.77 14.58
C GLY A 275 -8.74 -18.33 13.30
N ILE A 276 -9.37 -17.49 12.47
CA ILE A 276 -9.91 -17.91 11.16
C ILE A 276 -8.77 -18.23 10.20
N TYR A 277 -7.71 -17.42 10.20
CA TYR A 277 -6.53 -17.57 9.34
C TYR A 277 -5.26 -17.33 10.16
N LYS A 278 -4.14 -17.95 9.76
CA LYS A 278 -2.85 -17.75 10.42
C LYS A 278 -2.05 -16.65 9.77
N ASN A 279 -2.08 -16.58 8.44
CA ASN A 279 -1.34 -15.62 7.65
C ASN A 279 -2.28 -14.94 6.65
N VAL A 280 -2.41 -13.62 6.79
CA VAL A 280 -3.20 -12.80 5.89
C VAL A 280 -2.27 -11.79 5.21
N MET A 281 -2.19 -11.85 3.88
CA MET A 281 -1.47 -10.86 3.08
C MET A 281 -2.39 -9.70 2.75
N VAL A 282 -1.99 -8.47 3.10
CA VAL A 282 -2.61 -7.25 2.59
C VAL A 282 -1.80 -6.78 1.40
N VAL A 283 -2.41 -6.55 0.24
CA VAL A 283 -1.71 -6.19 -1.00
C VAL A 283 -2.42 -5.05 -1.74
N ALA A 284 -1.67 -4.21 -2.43
CA ALA A 284 -2.23 -3.23 -3.35
C ALA A 284 -1.28 -2.95 -4.52
N GLY A 285 -1.86 -2.86 -5.71
CA GLY A 285 -1.22 -2.30 -6.90
C GLY A 285 -1.68 -0.87 -7.17
N GLY A 286 -1.00 -0.17 -8.08
CA GLY A 286 -1.28 1.23 -8.40
C GLY A 286 -2.25 1.41 -9.56
N ALA A 287 -2.65 2.66 -9.79
CA ALA A 287 -3.61 3.03 -10.83
C ALA A 287 -2.96 3.98 -11.85
N SER A 288 -3.14 3.67 -13.13
CA SER A 288 -2.70 4.53 -14.25
C SER A 288 -3.34 5.92 -14.19
N ALA A 289 -4.58 6.02 -13.71
CA ALA A 289 -5.29 7.28 -13.55
C ALA A 289 -4.52 8.32 -12.72
N LYS A 290 -3.68 7.89 -11.77
CA LYS A 290 -2.93 8.78 -10.88
C LYS A 290 -1.59 9.26 -11.47
N LEU A 291 -1.18 8.72 -12.62
CA LEU A 291 0.04 9.15 -13.29
C LEU A 291 -0.11 10.57 -13.82
N GLY A 292 0.88 11.41 -13.53
CA GLY A 292 0.90 12.81 -13.95
C GLY A 292 -0.24 13.67 -13.41
N MET A 293 -0.88 13.28 -12.30
CA MET A 293 -2.06 13.98 -11.75
C MET A 293 -1.81 15.49 -11.57
N ASN A 294 -0.64 15.87 -11.06
CA ASN A 294 -0.18 17.24 -10.85
C ASN A 294 0.83 17.73 -11.90
N ALA A 295 0.98 17.02 -13.03
CA ALA A 295 2.00 17.32 -14.04
C ALA A 295 1.92 18.75 -14.59
N LYS A 296 0.72 19.34 -14.70
CA LYS A 296 0.54 20.74 -15.13
C LYS A 296 1.28 21.71 -14.21
N ASP A 297 1.21 21.51 -12.90
CA ASP A 297 1.88 22.38 -11.93
C ASP A 297 3.39 22.14 -11.89
N HIS A 298 3.84 20.90 -12.11
CA HIS A 298 5.27 20.58 -12.25
C HIS A 298 5.87 21.26 -13.48
N VAL A 299 5.27 21.06 -14.66
CA VAL A 299 5.70 21.66 -15.93
C VAL A 299 5.74 23.18 -15.84
N LYS A 300 4.67 23.81 -15.31
CA LYS A 300 4.60 25.27 -15.12
C LYS A 300 5.74 25.81 -14.23
N LYS A 301 6.27 25.00 -13.33
CA LYS A 301 7.35 25.36 -12.40
C LYS A 301 8.74 24.91 -12.89
N GLY A 302 8.85 24.33 -14.08
CA GLY A 302 10.11 23.83 -14.62
C GLY A 302 10.61 22.56 -13.93
N LEU A 303 9.74 21.84 -13.21
CA LEU A 303 10.08 20.61 -12.49
C LEU A 303 9.77 19.37 -13.35
N PRO A 304 10.48 18.25 -13.13
CA PRO A 304 10.10 16.98 -13.73
C PRO A 304 8.70 16.55 -13.26
N VAL A 305 8.02 15.73 -14.07
CA VAL A 305 6.79 15.05 -13.65
C VAL A 305 7.17 13.93 -12.69
N LEU A 306 6.83 14.09 -11.41
CA LEU A 306 7.25 13.17 -10.35
C LEU A 306 6.24 12.05 -10.05
N GLU A 307 5.07 12.11 -10.69
CA GLU A 307 4.01 11.09 -10.62
C GLU A 307 4.11 10.16 -11.82
N ASP A 308 5.29 9.60 -12.02
CA ASP A 308 5.71 8.78 -13.17
C ASP A 308 5.85 7.28 -12.81
N VAL A 309 5.47 6.93 -11.58
CA VAL A 309 5.53 5.57 -11.07
C VAL A 309 4.16 5.05 -10.65
N VAL A 310 3.84 3.83 -11.06
CA VAL A 310 2.78 3.01 -10.46
C VAL A 310 3.36 2.35 -9.20
N GLY A 311 2.82 2.70 -8.04
CA GLY A 311 3.29 2.20 -6.75
C GLY A 311 2.48 1.01 -6.27
N GLY A 312 3.10 0.12 -5.52
CA GLY A 312 2.42 -1.02 -4.89
C GLY A 312 3.08 -1.41 -3.58
N PHE A 313 2.36 -2.15 -2.75
CA PHE A 313 2.90 -2.72 -1.52
C PHE A 313 2.24 -4.05 -1.19
N ALA A 314 2.92 -4.85 -0.38
CA ALA A 314 2.30 -5.96 0.32
C ALA A 314 2.79 -6.04 1.78
N VAL A 315 1.93 -6.45 2.70
CA VAL A 315 2.22 -6.58 4.13
C VAL A 315 1.70 -7.93 4.61
N LEU A 316 2.53 -8.68 5.33
CA LEU A 316 2.13 -9.93 5.95
C LEU A 316 1.70 -9.70 7.40
N VAL A 317 0.44 -10.04 7.70
CA VAL A 317 -0.07 -10.10 9.07
C VAL A 317 -0.18 -11.56 9.50
N SER A 318 0.44 -11.90 10.63
CA SER A 318 0.54 -13.28 11.11
C SER A 318 0.17 -13.43 12.58
N GLU A 319 -0.02 -14.69 13.02
CA GLU A 319 -0.08 -15.04 14.44
C GLU A 319 1.16 -14.51 15.19
N ASN A 320 0.99 -14.27 16.50
CA ASN A 320 2.07 -13.77 17.33
C ASN A 320 3.23 -14.76 17.40
N ASP A 321 4.42 -14.31 16.99
CA ASP A 321 5.66 -15.09 17.01
C ASP A 321 6.61 -14.69 18.16
N GLY A 322 6.20 -13.75 19.02
CA GLY A 322 7.00 -13.22 20.13
C GLY A 322 8.12 -12.28 19.71
N VAL A 323 8.28 -11.98 18.42
CA VAL A 323 9.40 -11.18 17.90
C VAL A 323 8.88 -9.95 17.18
N ASN A 324 8.01 -10.14 16.19
CA ASN A 324 7.55 -9.08 15.32
C ASN A 324 6.52 -8.18 16.01
N PRO A 325 6.43 -6.88 15.63
CA PRO A 325 5.62 -5.91 16.37
C PRO A 325 4.14 -6.27 16.35
N ILE A 326 3.48 -6.11 17.50
CA ILE A 326 2.08 -6.48 17.68
C ILE A 326 1.14 -5.37 17.20
N ILE A 327 0.06 -5.77 16.53
CA ILE A 327 -1.04 -4.90 16.15
C ILE A 327 -2.05 -4.86 17.29
N ARG A 328 -2.15 -3.71 17.97
CA ARG A 328 -3.10 -3.48 19.08
C ARG A 328 -4.52 -3.28 18.54
N THR A 329 -5.17 -4.38 18.17
CA THR A 329 -6.57 -4.43 17.68
C THR A 329 -7.60 -3.88 18.67
N ASP A 330 -7.23 -3.72 19.94
CA ASP A 330 -8.01 -3.05 20.98
C ASP A 330 -7.84 -1.51 20.99
N LEU A 331 -6.78 -1.00 20.35
CA LEU A 331 -6.40 0.42 20.32
C LEU A 331 -6.53 1.03 18.91
N THR A 332 -7.68 0.83 18.27
CA THR A 332 -8.03 1.46 16.99
C THR A 332 -8.74 2.81 17.14
N GLY A 333 -8.41 3.78 16.30
CA GLY A 333 -9.23 4.97 16.10
C GLY A 333 -10.17 4.83 14.91
N LYS A 334 -11.30 5.56 14.92
CA LYS A 334 -12.23 5.61 13.79
C LYS A 334 -12.92 6.95 13.67
N HIS A 335 -13.04 7.43 12.45
CA HIS A 335 -13.96 8.50 12.09
C HIS A 335 -15.36 7.90 11.95
N SER A 336 -16.31 8.39 12.75
CA SER A 336 -17.68 7.91 12.71
C SER A 336 -18.57 8.86 11.92
N VAL A 337 -19.71 8.38 11.42
CA VAL A 337 -20.72 9.23 10.75
C VAL A 337 -21.11 10.44 11.63
N GLY A 338 -21.16 10.25 12.95
CA GLY A 338 -21.49 11.31 13.92
C GLY A 338 -20.32 12.26 14.27
N THR A 339 -19.09 11.98 13.83
CA THR A 339 -17.92 12.83 14.14
C THR A 339 -17.98 14.18 13.41
N GLY A 340 -18.72 14.26 12.30
CA GLY A 340 -18.74 15.44 11.42
C GLY A 340 -17.49 15.54 10.55
N SER A 341 -17.37 16.62 9.76
CA SER A 341 -16.32 16.79 8.74
C SER A 341 -15.23 17.81 9.10
N SER A 342 -15.24 18.36 10.32
CA SER A 342 -14.20 19.33 10.69
C SER A 342 -12.84 18.64 10.87
N PRO A 343 -11.73 19.18 10.34
CA PRO A 343 -10.41 18.56 10.44
C PRO A 343 -10.00 18.23 11.88
N GLN A 344 -10.33 19.11 12.84
CA GLN A 344 -10.03 18.89 14.25
C GLN A 344 -10.81 17.71 14.84
N ALA A 345 -12.10 17.56 14.51
CA ALA A 345 -12.91 16.46 15.02
C ALA A 345 -12.45 15.11 14.44
N VAL A 346 -12.17 15.08 13.12
CA VAL A 346 -11.60 13.91 12.44
C VAL A 346 -10.29 13.51 13.12
N MET A 347 -9.32 14.43 13.23
CA MET A 347 -8.03 14.13 13.85
C MET A 347 -8.15 13.73 15.32
N THR A 348 -9.05 14.34 16.10
CA THR A 348 -9.30 13.91 17.48
C THR A 348 -9.77 12.46 17.52
N ALA A 349 -10.76 12.11 16.69
CA ALA A 349 -11.32 10.75 16.65
C ALA A 349 -10.29 9.70 16.23
N LEU A 350 -9.41 10.02 15.28
CA LEU A 350 -8.38 9.10 14.79
C LEU A 350 -7.22 8.94 15.78
N ILE A 351 -6.79 10.02 16.44
CA ILE A 351 -5.59 9.98 17.27
C ILE A 351 -5.91 9.56 18.70
N THR A 352 -6.93 10.16 19.32
CA THR A 352 -7.08 10.04 20.78
C THR A 352 -7.90 8.84 21.20
N SER A 353 -8.88 8.43 20.40
CA SER A 353 -9.86 7.43 20.86
C SER A 353 -9.23 6.08 21.20
N GLY A 354 -8.18 5.66 20.47
CA GLY A 354 -7.38 4.46 20.78
C GLY A 354 -6.54 4.64 22.04
N LEU A 355 -5.86 5.79 22.16
CA LEU A 355 -4.98 6.12 23.29
C LEU A 355 -5.75 6.22 24.62
N ASP A 356 -6.93 6.86 24.59
CA ASP A 356 -7.80 7.05 25.75
C ASP A 356 -8.19 5.71 26.40
N ARG A 357 -8.40 4.65 25.60
CA ARG A 357 -8.75 3.31 26.11
C ARG A 357 -7.59 2.61 26.82
N ALA A 358 -6.35 3.00 26.52
CA ALA A 358 -5.14 2.51 27.18
C ALA A 358 -4.57 3.49 28.20
N ASN A 359 -5.24 4.62 28.47
CA ASN A 359 -4.73 5.72 29.29
C ASN A 359 -3.34 6.21 28.84
N LEU A 360 -3.11 6.23 27.53
CA LEU A 360 -1.89 6.74 26.91
C LEU A 360 -2.07 8.20 26.50
N LYS A 361 -0.98 8.96 26.55
CA LYS A 361 -0.88 10.32 26.03
C LYS A 361 -0.50 10.31 24.56
N ILE A 362 -0.78 11.41 23.86
CA ILE A 362 -0.27 11.62 22.49
C ILE A 362 1.27 11.55 22.46
N THR A 363 1.94 11.96 23.54
CA THR A 363 3.41 11.95 23.67
C THR A 363 4.00 10.56 23.95
N ASP A 364 3.18 9.56 24.32
CA ASP A 364 3.61 8.17 24.55
C ASP A 364 3.72 7.34 23.25
N VAL A 365 3.32 7.91 22.12
CA VAL A 365 3.57 7.35 20.78
C VAL A 365 4.89 7.91 20.28
N ASP A 366 5.81 7.05 19.85
CA ASP A 366 7.14 7.47 19.39
C ASP A 366 7.10 8.03 17.98
N VAL A 367 6.22 7.50 17.14
CA VAL A 367 6.11 7.89 15.74
C VAL A 367 4.66 7.83 15.25
N TYR A 368 4.26 8.85 14.52
CA TYR A 368 2.99 8.87 13.79
C TYR A 368 3.27 8.67 12.31
N SER A 369 2.69 7.62 11.73
CA SER A 369 2.64 7.43 10.28
C SER A 369 1.29 7.87 9.76
N VAL A 370 1.29 9.02 9.09
CA VAL A 370 0.10 9.73 8.61
C VAL A 370 0.03 9.63 7.09
N GLU A 371 -0.59 10.60 6.40
CA GLU A 371 -0.50 10.70 4.95
C GLU A 371 0.95 11.03 4.53
N MET A 372 1.73 10.03 4.12
CA MET A 372 3.17 10.13 3.82
C MET A 372 3.48 10.68 2.43
N GLN A 373 2.65 11.60 1.93
CA GLN A 373 2.81 12.19 0.60
C GLN A 373 4.16 12.91 0.46
N ASN A 374 4.82 12.69 -0.67
CA ASN A 374 6.09 13.31 -0.99
C ASN A 374 5.93 14.84 -1.22
N PRO A 375 6.59 15.70 -0.41
CA PRO A 375 6.50 17.15 -0.54
C PRO A 375 7.07 17.71 -1.85
N ASP A 376 7.97 16.99 -2.55
CA ASP A 376 8.38 17.39 -3.91
C ASP A 376 7.21 17.39 -4.89
N ILE A 377 6.23 16.52 -4.67
CA ILE A 377 5.05 16.41 -5.53
C ILE A 377 4.01 17.46 -5.11
N THR A 378 3.72 17.52 -3.81
CA THR A 378 2.56 18.26 -3.28
C THR A 378 2.81 19.75 -3.09
N LYS A 379 4.05 20.20 -2.79
CA LYS A 379 4.35 21.64 -2.65
C LYS A 379 4.21 22.37 -3.99
N PRO A 380 4.72 21.86 -5.11
CA PRO A 380 4.45 22.43 -6.44
C PRO A 380 2.96 22.50 -6.78
N ALA A 381 2.17 21.49 -6.42
CA ALA A 381 0.71 21.47 -6.65
C ALA A 381 -0.10 22.38 -5.69
N GLY A 382 0.55 23.05 -4.73
CA GLY A 382 -0.10 23.95 -3.78
C GLY A 382 -0.74 23.27 -2.57
N ALA A 383 -0.63 21.95 -2.43
CA ALA A 383 -1.09 21.21 -1.26
C ALA A 383 -0.14 21.32 -0.05
N GLY A 384 1.11 21.79 -0.27
CA GLY A 384 2.08 22.01 0.80
C GLY A 384 2.72 20.72 1.31
N ASP A 385 3.22 20.74 2.55
CA ASP A 385 3.79 19.55 3.23
C ASP A 385 2.70 18.84 4.04
N VAL A 386 2.08 17.82 3.45
CA VAL A 386 0.93 17.13 4.03
C VAL A 386 1.28 16.35 5.32
N PRO A 387 2.38 15.57 5.38
CA PRO A 387 2.83 14.97 6.64
C PRO A 387 3.09 16.01 7.72
N GLU A 388 3.84 17.09 7.43
CA GLU A 388 4.17 18.12 8.42
C GLU A 388 2.91 18.83 8.96
N ALA A 389 1.94 19.11 8.10
CA ALA A 389 0.66 19.69 8.49
C ALA A 389 -0.12 18.77 9.45
N ASN A 390 -0.11 17.46 9.19
CA ASN A 390 -0.72 16.47 10.08
C ASN A 390 0.00 16.43 11.45
N TYR A 391 1.33 16.43 11.50
CA TYR A 391 2.06 16.44 12.78
C TYR A 391 1.80 17.70 13.60
N LYS A 392 1.71 18.87 12.96
CA LYS A 392 1.32 20.13 13.63
C LYS A 392 -0.08 20.02 14.25
N MET A 393 -1.03 19.38 13.56
CA MET A 393 -2.37 19.16 14.09
C MET A 393 -2.38 18.20 15.28
N ILE A 394 -1.60 17.10 15.22
CA ILE A 394 -1.46 16.15 16.31
C ILE A 394 -0.82 16.82 17.54
N GLY A 395 0.26 17.58 17.34
CA GLY A 395 0.90 18.34 18.42
C GLY A 395 -0.03 19.39 19.03
N ALA A 396 -0.84 20.08 18.22
CA ALA A 396 -1.85 21.02 18.71
C ALA A 396 -2.95 20.32 19.55
N LEU A 397 -3.34 19.10 19.17
CA LEU A 397 -4.23 18.27 19.98
C LEU A 397 -3.58 17.86 21.31
N ALA A 398 -2.28 17.52 21.31
CA ALA A 398 -1.53 17.22 22.53
C ALA A 398 -1.53 18.40 23.51
N VAL A 399 -1.27 19.62 23.00
CA VAL A 399 -1.34 20.84 23.82
C VAL A 399 -2.73 21.07 24.38
N LYS A 400 -3.77 20.90 23.56
CA LYS A 400 -5.16 21.07 23.99
C LYS A 400 -5.56 20.09 25.09
N ARG A 401 -4.99 18.88 25.08
CA ARG A 401 -5.25 17.83 26.08
C ARG A 401 -4.39 17.96 27.34
N GLY A 402 -3.36 18.81 27.33
CA GLY A 402 -2.38 18.90 28.41
C GLY A 402 -1.32 17.79 28.36
N ASP A 403 -1.21 17.07 27.26
CA ASP A 403 -0.20 16.02 27.04
C ASP A 403 1.18 16.61 26.68
N LEU A 404 1.21 17.87 26.22
CA LEU A 404 2.39 18.59 25.73
C LEU A 404 2.28 20.09 26.10
N GLU A 405 3.38 20.75 26.48
CA GLU A 405 3.36 22.20 26.66
C GLU A 405 3.41 22.94 25.31
N LYS A 406 2.75 24.10 25.21
CA LYS A 406 2.70 24.89 23.96
C LYS A 406 4.08 25.23 23.38
N LYS A 407 5.09 25.42 24.25
CA LYS A 407 6.47 25.73 23.84
C LYS A 407 7.18 24.57 23.15
N GLU A 408 6.71 23.33 23.38
CA GLU A 408 7.30 22.09 22.85
C GLU A 408 6.73 21.69 21.49
N LEU A 409 5.70 22.41 21.00
CA LEU A 409 5.01 22.10 19.75
C LEU A 409 5.97 22.04 18.53
N LYS A 410 7.01 22.88 18.52
CA LYS A 410 7.99 22.89 17.43
C LYS A 410 8.82 21.59 17.41
N ASN A 411 9.19 21.08 18.58
CA ASN A 411 9.99 19.87 18.71
C ASN A 411 9.17 18.61 18.42
N PHE A 412 7.87 18.62 18.72
CA PHE A 412 6.97 17.50 18.45
C PHE A 412 7.01 17.06 16.98
N VAL A 413 7.01 18.00 16.03
CA VAL A 413 7.04 17.68 14.58
C VAL A 413 8.34 16.97 14.20
N SER A 414 9.49 17.41 14.73
CA SER A 414 10.78 16.78 14.44
C SER A 414 10.97 15.45 15.15
N GLU A 415 10.46 15.31 16.39
CA GLU A 415 10.69 14.12 17.23
C GLU A 415 9.71 12.98 16.94
N LYS A 416 8.44 13.31 16.65
CA LYS A 416 7.35 12.32 16.49
C LYS A 416 6.89 12.14 15.04
N GLY A 417 7.24 13.07 14.16
CA GLY A 417 6.96 12.98 12.74
C GLY A 417 8.07 12.29 11.96
N ILE A 418 7.82 12.00 10.69
CA ILE A 418 8.79 11.56 9.67
C ILE A 418 8.46 12.27 8.35
N PRO A 419 9.43 12.71 7.53
CA PRO A 419 9.15 13.27 6.20
C PRO A 419 8.27 12.32 5.38
N GLY A 420 7.43 12.85 4.49
CA GLY A 420 6.72 12.01 3.51
C GLY A 420 7.61 11.74 2.31
N TRP A 421 7.52 10.55 1.72
CA TRP A 421 8.33 10.14 0.57
C TRP A 421 7.53 9.35 -0.47
N ALA A 422 6.31 8.93 -0.13
CA ALA A 422 5.55 8.03 -0.97
C ALA A 422 5.03 8.76 -2.23
N PRO A 423 5.04 8.09 -3.39
CA PRO A 423 4.50 8.66 -4.62
C PRO A 423 2.98 8.83 -4.51
N THR A 424 2.43 9.72 -5.33
CA THR A 424 0.98 9.95 -5.37
C THR A 424 0.28 8.84 -6.14
N GLN A 425 -0.12 7.81 -5.42
CA GLN A 425 -0.89 6.67 -5.94
C GLN A 425 -2.05 6.39 -4.99
N GLY A 426 -2.94 7.37 -4.79
CA GLY A 426 -4.16 7.24 -4.00
C GLY A 426 -3.98 6.64 -2.60
N HIS A 427 -4.07 5.32 -2.51
CA HIS A 427 -3.85 4.48 -1.33
C HIS A 427 -2.39 4.35 -0.86
N ILE A 428 -1.42 4.48 -1.76
CA ILE A 428 0.01 4.34 -1.45
C ILE A 428 0.53 5.35 -0.42
N PRO A 429 0.26 6.67 -0.52
CA PRO A 429 0.75 7.65 0.46
C PRO A 429 -0.09 7.70 1.75
N SER A 430 -0.77 6.61 2.11
CA SER A 430 -1.39 6.45 3.43
C SER A 430 -0.32 6.33 4.54
N GLY A 431 -0.69 5.89 5.75
CA GLY A 431 0.27 5.56 6.80
C GLY A 431 1.06 4.25 6.59
N VAL A 432 0.73 3.47 5.55
CA VAL A 432 1.34 2.16 5.28
C VAL A 432 2.81 2.16 4.83
N PRO A 433 3.35 3.18 4.11
CA PRO A 433 4.75 3.21 3.73
C PRO A 433 5.72 3.04 4.91
N TYR A 434 5.34 3.47 6.11
CA TYR A 434 6.17 3.30 7.30
C TYR A 434 6.21 1.86 7.83
N ILE A 435 5.30 0.95 7.45
CA ILE A 435 5.18 -0.37 8.11
C ILE A 435 6.49 -1.16 8.11
N GLY A 436 7.16 -1.30 6.97
CA GLY A 436 8.44 -2.00 6.91
C GLY A 436 9.50 -1.36 7.80
N PHE A 437 9.56 -0.03 7.82
CA PHE A 437 10.44 0.72 8.72
C PHE A 437 10.06 0.55 10.20
N GLY A 438 8.76 0.52 10.51
CA GLY A 438 8.21 0.26 11.82
C GLY A 438 8.50 -1.17 12.31
N ILE A 439 8.57 -2.16 11.41
CA ILE A 439 9.03 -3.50 11.75
C ILE A 439 10.48 -3.45 12.27
N ASP A 440 11.38 -2.78 11.54
CA ASP A 440 12.78 -2.63 11.99
C ASP A 440 12.86 -1.88 13.34
N ASP A 441 12.15 -0.75 13.44
CA ASP A 441 12.21 0.17 14.58
C ASP A 441 11.65 -0.43 15.87
N LEU A 442 10.56 -1.19 15.78
CA LEU A 442 9.87 -1.78 16.92
C LEU A 442 10.39 -3.18 17.27
N THR A 443 11.14 -3.84 16.39
CA THR A 443 11.78 -5.13 16.67
C THR A 443 13.18 -4.93 17.22
N SER A 444 14.01 -4.15 16.52
CA SER A 444 15.45 -4.00 16.82
C SER A 444 15.90 -2.57 17.08
N GLY A 445 15.11 -1.58 16.68
CA GLY A 445 15.41 -0.17 16.87
C GLY A 445 15.07 0.36 18.27
N ASP A 446 14.90 1.67 18.36
CA ASP A 446 14.75 2.44 19.60
C ASP A 446 13.30 2.83 19.93
N LYS A 447 12.35 2.52 19.05
CA LYS A 447 10.93 2.86 19.22
C LYS A 447 10.18 1.74 19.94
N ASN A 448 9.12 2.09 20.64
CA ASN A 448 8.23 1.15 21.33
C ASN A 448 6.80 1.20 20.83
N ARG A 449 6.36 2.34 20.27
CA ARG A 449 4.99 2.53 19.81
C ARG A 449 4.91 3.39 18.56
N ALA A 450 4.23 2.88 17.55
CA ALA A 450 3.85 3.62 16.35
C ALA A 450 2.33 3.72 16.22
N MET A 451 1.82 4.81 15.67
CA MET A 451 0.43 4.91 15.24
C MET A 451 0.36 5.04 13.73
N VAL A 452 -0.40 4.15 13.09
CA VAL A 452 -0.67 4.19 11.65
C VAL A 452 -2.05 4.79 11.44
N VAL A 453 -2.14 5.81 10.60
CA VAL A 453 -3.37 6.57 10.34
C VAL A 453 -3.68 6.55 8.84
N GLY A 454 -4.91 6.15 8.51
CA GLY A 454 -5.48 6.24 7.16
C GLY A 454 -6.60 7.27 7.13
N LYS A 455 -6.63 8.09 6.08
CA LYS A 455 -7.71 9.06 5.82
C LYS A 455 -8.06 9.05 4.34
N GLY A 456 -9.35 9.16 4.03
CA GLY A 456 -9.85 9.11 2.66
C GLY A 456 -10.85 10.21 2.36
N SER A 457 -10.82 10.73 1.15
CA SER A 457 -11.73 11.80 0.69
C SER A 457 -12.96 11.23 -0.02
N LEU A 458 -13.91 10.67 0.73
CA LEU A 458 -15.09 9.99 0.13
C LEU A 458 -15.97 10.91 -0.74
N PHE A 459 -15.90 12.23 -0.51
CA PHE A 459 -16.66 13.21 -1.30
C PHE A 459 -16.33 13.22 -2.79
N LEU A 460 -15.17 12.68 -3.19
CA LEU A 460 -14.82 12.51 -4.60
C LEU A 460 -15.76 11.53 -5.32
N GLY A 461 -16.24 10.50 -4.61
CA GLY A 461 -17.24 9.57 -5.13
C GLY A 461 -18.65 10.18 -5.26
N ARG A 462 -18.86 11.41 -4.78
CA ARG A 462 -20.15 12.14 -4.81
C ARG A 462 -21.33 11.39 -4.16
N MET A 463 -21.05 10.45 -3.25
CA MET A 463 -22.05 9.71 -2.48
C MET A 463 -22.26 10.26 -1.07
N THR A 464 -21.28 10.98 -0.52
CA THR A 464 -21.30 11.58 0.82
C THR A 464 -20.36 12.77 0.89
N ASN A 465 -20.57 13.72 1.81
CA ASN A 465 -19.61 14.82 2.06
C ASN A 465 -18.62 14.51 3.20
N LEU A 466 -18.65 13.28 3.71
CA LEU A 466 -17.76 12.87 4.79
C LEU A 466 -16.36 12.54 4.28
N PHE A 467 -15.39 12.59 5.20
CA PHE A 467 -14.13 11.88 5.05
C PHE A 467 -14.31 10.44 5.53
N ASP A 468 -13.40 9.57 5.17
CA ASP A 468 -13.16 8.31 5.85
C ASP A 468 -11.90 8.42 6.70
N GLY A 469 -11.79 7.57 7.72
CA GLY A 469 -10.55 7.43 8.44
C GLY A 469 -10.58 6.42 9.56
N VAL A 470 -9.46 5.73 9.72
CA VAL A 470 -9.19 4.81 10.81
C VAL A 470 -7.72 4.88 11.20
N SER A 471 -7.41 4.39 12.39
CA SER A 471 -6.03 4.26 12.85
C SER A 471 -5.88 3.02 13.72
N PHE A 472 -4.65 2.58 13.89
CA PHE A 472 -4.31 1.55 14.87
C PHE A 472 -2.91 1.80 15.43
N ILE A 473 -2.66 1.20 16.60
CA ILE A 473 -1.36 1.25 17.26
C ILE A 473 -0.61 -0.05 17.00
N VAL A 474 0.68 0.08 16.73
CA VAL A 474 1.64 -1.02 16.71
C VAL A 474 2.60 -0.84 17.87
N GLU A 475 2.90 -1.91 18.58
CA GLU A 475 3.84 -1.89 19.71
C GLU A 475 4.93 -2.93 19.54
N ARG A 476 6.08 -2.66 20.17
CA ARG A 476 7.14 -3.64 20.36
C ARG A 476 6.58 -4.88 21.05
N ASN A 477 6.86 -6.04 20.47
CA ASN A 477 6.47 -7.32 21.06
C ASN A 477 7.26 -7.56 22.35
N GLN A 478 6.57 -8.01 23.40
CA GLN A 478 7.18 -8.32 24.69
C GLN A 478 7.54 -9.82 24.82
N GLY A 479 7.43 -10.57 23.74
CA GLY A 479 7.55 -12.03 23.72
C GLY A 479 6.18 -12.71 23.74
N VAL A 480 6.19 -14.02 23.48
CA VAL A 480 5.03 -14.86 23.80
C VAL A 480 5.07 -15.07 25.31
N GLU A 481 4.16 -14.45 26.05
CA GLU A 481 3.91 -14.91 27.43
C GLU A 481 3.55 -16.39 27.32
N GLU A 482 4.38 -17.28 27.90
CA GLU A 482 3.96 -18.64 28.18
C GLU A 482 2.61 -18.50 28.87
N GLU A 483 1.54 -19.08 28.28
CA GLU A 483 0.28 -19.23 28.99
C GLU A 483 0.66 -19.73 30.38
N ALA A 484 0.43 -18.89 31.40
CA ALA A 484 0.64 -19.26 32.79
C ALA A 484 0.00 -20.63 32.93
N ALA A 485 0.86 -21.66 33.07
CA ALA A 485 0.53 -23.03 32.75
C ALA A 485 -0.88 -23.32 33.22
N ALA A 486 -1.80 -23.56 32.28
CA ALA A 486 -3.15 -23.99 32.60
C ALA A 486 -2.97 -25.10 33.64
N VAL A 487 -3.41 -24.81 34.89
CA VAL A 487 -3.09 -25.55 36.11
C VAL A 487 -2.89 -27.02 35.77
N SER A 488 -1.66 -27.51 35.92
CA SER A 488 -1.28 -28.81 35.38
C SER A 488 -2.28 -29.88 35.86
N LYS A 489 -2.57 -30.91 35.04
CA LYS A 489 -3.43 -32.04 35.48
C LYS A 489 -2.97 -32.64 36.82
N GLU A 490 -1.69 -32.52 37.14
CA GLU A 490 -1.11 -32.92 38.41
C GLU A 490 -1.48 -31.98 39.56
N GLU A 491 -1.45 -30.66 39.38
CA GLU A 491 -1.95 -29.71 40.39
C GLU A 491 -3.45 -29.86 40.63
N ILE A 492 -4.26 -30.08 39.60
CA ILE A 492 -5.69 -30.36 39.76
C ILE A 492 -5.90 -31.64 40.56
N LYS A 493 -5.14 -32.71 40.25
CA LYS A 493 -5.17 -33.96 41.04
C LYS A 493 -4.75 -33.74 42.49
N LYS A 494 -3.76 -32.87 42.73
CA LYS A 494 -3.27 -32.55 44.07
C LYS A 494 -4.32 -31.80 44.89
N ILE A 495 -4.97 -30.81 44.29
CA ILE A 495 -6.08 -30.05 44.91
C ILE A 495 -7.27 -30.96 45.23
N ILE A 496 -7.64 -31.85 44.30
CA ILE A 496 -8.71 -32.84 44.52
C ILE A 496 -8.32 -33.81 45.65
N ALA A 497 -7.09 -34.34 45.65
CA ALA A 497 -6.62 -35.25 46.68
C ALA A 497 -6.56 -34.61 48.07
N GLU A 498 -6.11 -33.36 48.17
CA GLU A 498 -6.10 -32.59 49.43
C GLU A 498 -7.53 -32.33 49.92
N SER A 499 -8.45 -31.99 49.00
CA SER A 499 -9.85 -31.77 49.33
C SER A 499 -10.53 -33.06 49.82
N MET A 500 -10.29 -34.21 49.17
CA MET A 500 -10.80 -35.51 49.60
C MET A 500 -10.23 -35.95 50.95
N LYS A 501 -8.93 -35.68 51.20
CA LYS A 501 -8.28 -36.00 52.47
C LYS A 501 -8.86 -35.18 53.61
N LYS A 502 -9.17 -33.90 53.36
CA LYS A 502 -9.81 -33.00 54.32
C LYS A 502 -11.23 -33.45 54.64
N LEU A 503 -12.02 -33.80 53.61
CA LEU A 503 -13.36 -34.37 53.77
C LEU A 503 -13.36 -35.67 54.59
N ALA A 504 -12.40 -36.56 54.33
CA ALA A 504 -12.25 -37.80 55.10
C ALA A 504 -11.84 -37.55 56.56
N GLN A 505 -11.02 -36.52 56.82
CA GLN A 505 -10.65 -36.12 58.18
C GLN A 505 -11.84 -35.50 58.92
N ASP A 506 -12.63 -34.68 58.25
CA ASP A 506 -13.83 -34.06 58.83
C ASP A 506 -14.90 -35.13 59.17
N MET A 507 -15.04 -36.17 58.34
CA MET A 507 -15.93 -37.32 58.61
C MET A 507 -15.47 -38.23 59.76
N LEU A 508 -14.18 -38.21 60.12
CA LEU A 508 -13.64 -38.95 61.28
C LEU A 508 -13.75 -38.17 62.59
N ILE A 509 -14.16 -36.90 62.54
CA ILE A 509 -14.35 -36.02 63.70
C ILE A 509 -15.84 -35.98 64.13
N GLU A 510 -16.75 -36.57 63.34
CA GLU A 510 -18.19 -36.69 63.63
C GLU A 510 -18.64 -38.04 64.24
N GLU A 511 -17.71 -38.89 64.70
CA GLU A 511 -17.98 -39.97 65.68
C GLU A 511 -17.46 -39.56 67.07
#